data_AF-A0A960T2S5-F1
#
_entry.id   AF-A0A960T2S5-F1
#
_cell.length_a   1.000
_cell.length_b   1.000
_cell.length_c   1.000
_cell.angle_alpha   90.00
_cell.angle_beta   90.00
_cell.angle_gamma   90.00
#
_symmetry.space_group_name_H-M   'P 1'
#
loop_
_entity.id
_entity.type
_entity.pdbx_description
1 polymer ?
#
loop_
_entity_poly.entity_id
_entity_poly.type
_entity_poly.pdbx_seq_one_letter_code
_entity_poly.pdbx_strand_id
1 'polypeptide(L)'
;MDNERARFILRSFRPDGADADDRDFAEALELAVRDRELGEWLARERELDAGFARALERIELPAGLREDILCAFAAAEDGPVRFDDPLDGSMAGALGSLRAPAELRERVLVAM
;
A
#
# COMPACT_ATOMS: atom_id res chain seq x y z
N MET A 1 -2.37 25.48 -10.83
CA MET A 1 -3.45 24.48 -11.01
C MET A 1 -4.81 25.09 -10.65
N ASP A 2 -5.93 24.58 -11.18
CA ASP A 2 -7.30 24.96 -10.77
C ASP A 2 -7.88 24.02 -9.69
N ASN A 3 -9.02 24.40 -9.09
CA ASN A 3 -9.65 23.63 -8.01
C ASN A 3 -10.13 22.23 -8.43
N GLU A 4 -10.57 22.06 -9.67
CA GLU A 4 -11.06 20.76 -10.15
C GLU A 4 -9.91 19.77 -10.31
N ARG A 5 -8.80 20.22 -10.91
CA ARG A 5 -7.57 19.45 -11.04
C ARG A 5 -6.92 19.16 -9.69
N ALA A 6 -6.92 20.12 -8.77
CA ALA A 6 -6.43 19.90 -7.41
C ALA A 6 -7.27 18.85 -6.66
N ARG A 7 -8.61 18.90 -6.77
CA ARG A 7 -9.48 17.83 -6.23
C ARG A 7 -9.13 16.47 -6.82
N PHE A 8 -8.92 16.40 -8.13
CA PHE A 8 -8.58 15.14 -8.79
C PHE A 8 -7.28 14.53 -8.23
N ILE A 9 -6.23 15.35 -8.06
CA ILE A 9 -4.96 14.89 -7.49
C ILE A 9 -5.12 14.49 -6.02
N LEU A 10 -5.73 15.35 -5.20
CA LEU A 10 -5.83 15.13 -3.76
C LEU A 10 -6.69 13.93 -3.36
N ARG A 11 -7.61 13.47 -4.22
CA ARG A 11 -8.36 12.21 -4.01
C ARG A 11 -7.44 10.99 -3.88
N SER A 12 -6.27 11.03 -4.52
CA SER A 12 -5.29 9.94 -4.49
C SER A 12 -4.20 10.18 -3.44
N PHE A 13 -4.25 11.28 -2.69
CA PHE A 13 -3.22 11.61 -1.69
C PHE A 13 -3.31 10.65 -0.51
N ARG A 14 -2.23 9.91 -0.24
CA ARG A 14 -2.20 8.91 0.82
C ARG A 14 -2.30 9.56 2.21
N PRO A 15 -3.01 8.90 3.16
CA PRO A 15 -3.20 9.43 4.52
C PRO A 15 -1.92 9.46 5.36
N ASP A 16 -0.89 8.68 4.99
CA ASP A 16 0.43 8.70 5.63
C ASP A 16 1.31 9.90 5.17
N GLY A 17 0.83 10.69 4.21
CA GLY A 17 1.51 11.87 3.71
C GLY A 17 2.74 11.57 2.84
N ALA A 18 2.95 10.32 2.44
CA ALA A 18 4.16 9.92 1.71
C ALA A 18 4.25 10.51 0.29
N ASP A 19 3.18 11.12 -0.21
CA ASP A 19 3.15 11.85 -1.49
C ASP A 19 3.39 13.37 -1.33
N ALA A 20 3.59 13.88 -0.10
CA ALA A 20 3.61 15.32 0.15
C ALA A 20 4.75 16.07 -0.56
N ASP A 21 5.86 15.38 -0.82
CA ASP A 21 7.02 15.93 -1.52
C ASP A 21 6.91 15.86 -3.05
N ASP A 22 5.90 15.15 -3.58
CA ASP A 22 5.62 15.18 -5.01
C ASP A 22 5.07 16.55 -5.41
N ARG A 23 5.57 17.05 -6.55
CA ARG A 23 5.29 18.42 -6.99
C ARG A 23 3.81 18.69 -7.19
N ASP A 24 3.06 17.75 -7.76
CA ASP A 24 1.65 17.96 -8.09
C ASP A 24 0.82 17.95 -6.81
N PHE A 25 1.16 17.09 -5.86
CA PHE A 25 0.52 17.05 -4.54
C PHE A 25 0.85 18.28 -3.70
N ALA A 26 2.11 18.72 -3.66
CA ALA A 26 2.51 19.94 -2.96
C ALA A 26 1.76 21.17 -3.50
N GLU A 27 1.67 21.33 -4.82
CA GLU A 27 0.92 22.42 -5.45
C GLU A 27 -0.59 22.35 -5.11
N ALA A 28 -1.18 21.14 -5.11
CA ALA A 28 -2.58 20.95 -4.76
C ALA A 28 -2.87 21.25 -3.28
N LEU A 29 -1.98 20.83 -2.38
CA LEU A 29 -2.09 21.09 -0.95
C LEU A 29 -1.96 22.58 -0.65
N GLU A 30 -1.01 23.28 -1.28
CA GLU A 30 -0.91 24.74 -1.17
C GLU A 30 -2.19 25.45 -1.63
N LEU A 31 -2.80 24.99 -2.72
CA LEU A 31 -4.06 25.55 -3.18
C LEU A 31 -5.18 25.30 -2.16
N ALA A 32 -5.27 24.10 -1.59
CA ALA A 32 -6.26 23.76 -0.55
C ALA A 32 -6.09 24.57 0.74
N VAL A 33 -4.87 25.03 1.06
CA VAL A 33 -4.62 25.95 2.18
C VAL A 33 -5.16 27.35 1.89
N ARG A 34 -5.10 27.80 0.63
CA ARG A 34 -5.50 29.17 0.23
C ARG A 34 -6.99 29.26 -0.13
N ASP A 35 -7.55 28.20 -0.69
CA ASP A 35 -8.95 28.10 -1.08
C ASP A 35 -9.77 27.41 0.00
N ARG A 36 -10.67 28.17 0.64
CA ARG A 36 -11.50 27.68 1.75
C ARG A 36 -12.40 26.52 1.34
N GLU A 37 -13.01 26.56 0.16
CA GLU A 37 -13.94 25.51 -0.27
C GLU A 37 -13.17 24.20 -0.54
N LEU A 38 -12.01 24.30 -1.17
CA LEU A 38 -11.15 23.15 -1.41
C LEU A 38 -10.61 22.57 -0.09
N GLY A 39 -10.19 23.41 0.85
CA GLY A 39 -9.74 22.98 2.17
C GLY A 39 -10.83 22.29 2.99
N GLU A 40 -12.05 22.86 3.03
CA GLU A 40 -13.21 22.26 3.70
C GLU A 40 -13.63 20.93 3.04
N TRP A 41 -13.50 20.82 1.72
CA TRP A 41 -13.70 19.55 1.02
C TRP A 41 -12.64 18.52 1.41
N LEU A 42 -11.36 18.87 1.38
CA LEU A 42 -10.26 17.96 1.69
C LEU A 42 -10.36 17.43 3.13
N ALA A 43 -10.69 18.30 4.09
CA ALA A 43 -10.88 17.89 5.48
C ALA A 43 -11.98 16.83 5.64
N ARG A 44 -13.10 16.97 4.91
CA ARG A 44 -14.19 15.97 4.92
C ARG A 44 -13.77 14.64 4.30
N GLU A 45 -13.03 14.67 3.20
CA GLU A 45 -12.47 13.44 2.60
C GLU A 45 -11.56 12.71 3.59
N ARG A 46 -10.65 13.45 4.26
CA ARG A 46 -9.74 12.87 5.27
C ARG A 46 -10.48 12.29 6.48
N GLU A 47 -11.55 12.95 6.94
CA GLU A 47 -12.39 12.42 8.01
C GLU A 47 -13.07 11.11 7.60
N LEU A 48 -13.57 11.02 6.37
CA LEU A 48 -14.18 9.82 5.82
C LEU A 48 -13.16 8.68 5.73
N ASP A 49 -11.98 8.93 5.15
CA ASP A 49 -10.90 7.95 5.02
C ASP A 49 -10.47 7.40 6.39
N ALA A 50 -10.29 8.29 7.37
CA ALA A 50 -9.96 7.90 8.75
C ALA A 50 -11.12 7.13 9.41
N GLY A 51 -12.36 7.43 9.07
CA GLY A 51 -13.53 6.65 9.49
C GLY A 51 -13.48 5.21 8.96
N PHE A 52 -13.21 5.05 7.66
CA PHE A 52 -13.07 3.73 7.03
C PHE A 52 -11.91 2.91 7.61
N ALA A 53 -10.73 3.53 7.76
CA ALA A 53 -9.56 2.85 8.33
C ALA A 53 -9.87 2.32 9.75
N ARG A 54 -10.44 3.16 10.62
CA ARG A 54 -10.86 2.76 11.97
C ARG A 54 -11.93 1.67 11.98
N ALA A 55 -12.78 1.60 10.97
CA ALA A 55 -13.77 0.53 10.86
C ALA A 55 -13.11 -0.81 10.52
N LEU A 56 -12.14 -0.80 9.59
CA LEU A 56 -11.38 -1.99 9.22
C LEU A 56 -10.49 -2.51 10.35
N GLU A 57 -9.84 -1.61 11.10
CA GLU A 57 -9.00 -1.97 12.25
C GLU A 57 -9.76 -2.70 13.37
N ARG A 58 -11.08 -2.54 13.46
CA ARG A 58 -11.92 -3.22 14.45
C ARG A 58 -12.30 -4.65 14.07
N ILE A 59 -12.01 -5.06 12.84
CA ILE A 59 -12.34 -6.41 12.38
C ILE A 59 -11.29 -7.37 12.92
N GLU A 60 -11.72 -8.31 13.77
CA GLU A 60 -10.86 -9.43 14.15
C GLU A 60 -10.58 -10.30 12.93
N LEU A 61 -9.31 -10.42 12.58
CA LEU A 61 -8.90 -11.26 11.47
C LEU A 61 -9.02 -12.74 11.89
N PRO A 62 -9.64 -13.61 11.09
CA PRO A 62 -9.64 -15.04 11.33
C PRO A 62 -8.22 -15.56 11.51
N ALA A 63 -8.03 -16.45 12.49
CA ALA A 63 -6.76 -17.15 12.65
C ALA A 63 -6.45 -17.92 11.36
N GLY A 64 -5.26 -17.73 10.81
CA GLY A 64 -4.85 -18.38 9.57
C GLY A 64 -5.28 -17.68 8.28
N LEU A 65 -5.95 -16.51 8.35
CA LEU A 65 -6.41 -15.78 7.15
C LEU A 65 -5.29 -15.56 6.12
N ARG A 66 -4.08 -15.26 6.59
CA ARG A 66 -2.92 -15.06 5.71
C ARG A 66 -2.60 -16.33 4.93
N GLU A 67 -2.55 -17.46 5.63
CA GLU A 67 -2.26 -18.77 5.06
C GLU A 67 -3.35 -19.17 4.07
N ASP A 68 -4.62 -18.94 4.41
CA ASP A 68 -5.77 -19.21 3.54
C ASP A 68 -5.71 -18.38 2.24
N ILE A 69 -5.38 -17.09 2.33
CA ILE A 69 -5.18 -16.22 1.16
C ILE A 69 -4.03 -16.76 0.31
N LEU A 70 -2.88 -17.07 0.90
CA LEU A 70 -1.72 -17.59 0.16
C LEU A 70 -2.01 -18.94 -0.51
N CYS A 71 -2.74 -19.83 0.16
CA CYS A 71 -3.20 -21.09 -0.41
C CYS A 71 -4.15 -20.87 -1.58
N ALA A 72 -5.11 -19.95 -1.46
CA ALA A 72 -6.03 -19.60 -2.55
C ALA A 72 -5.30 -19.02 -3.76
N PHE A 73 -4.31 -18.14 -3.54
CA PHE A 73 -3.45 -17.60 -4.60
C PHE A 73 -2.63 -18.69 -5.30
N ALA A 74 -2.07 -19.64 -4.55
CA ALA A 74 -1.32 -20.76 -5.11
C ALA A 74 -2.21 -21.75 -5.89
N ALA A 75 -3.51 -21.83 -5.57
CA ALA A 75 -4.48 -22.73 -6.18
C ALA A 75 -5.24 -22.12 -7.38
N ALA A 76 -5.21 -20.79 -7.55
CA ALA A 76 -5.81 -20.13 -8.71
C ALA A 76 -5.06 -20.50 -10.01
N GLU A 77 -5.79 -20.72 -11.11
CA GLU A 77 -5.22 -21.16 -12.41
C GLU A 77 -4.26 -20.14 -13.06
N ASP A 78 -4.25 -18.89 -12.60
CA ASP A 78 -3.24 -17.89 -12.97
C ASP A 78 -1.88 -18.07 -12.26
N GLY A 79 -1.80 -19.02 -11.31
CA GLY A 79 -0.56 -19.49 -10.70
C GLY A 79 0.22 -18.42 -9.90
N PRO A 80 1.36 -18.79 -9.28
CA PRO A 80 2.35 -17.79 -8.88
C PRO A 80 2.71 -16.96 -10.11
N VAL A 81 3.00 -15.66 -9.92
CA VAL A 81 3.54 -14.72 -10.93
C VAL A 81 4.04 -15.47 -12.15
N ARG A 82 3.28 -15.40 -13.25
CA ARG A 82 3.66 -16.12 -14.45
C ARG A 82 4.94 -15.48 -14.96
N PHE A 83 6.06 -16.14 -14.71
CA PHE A 83 7.34 -15.71 -15.20
C PHE A 83 7.36 -16.01 -16.70
N ASP A 84 7.32 -14.95 -17.51
CA ASP A 84 7.39 -15.09 -18.97
C ASP A 84 8.73 -15.71 -19.40
N ASP A 85 9.80 -15.51 -18.61
CA ASP A 85 11.09 -16.17 -18.77
C ASP A 85 11.18 -17.47 -17.92
N PRO A 86 11.46 -18.64 -18.53
CA PRO A 86 11.69 -19.89 -17.82
C PRO A 86 12.80 -19.84 -16.74
N LEU A 87 13.81 -18.99 -16.94
CA LEU A 87 14.89 -18.79 -15.97
C LEU A 87 14.36 -18.10 -14.71
N ASP A 88 13.53 -17.08 -14.87
CA ASP A 88 12.93 -16.35 -13.75
C ASP A 88 12.00 -17.25 -12.94
N GLY A 89 11.22 -18.11 -13.61
CA GLY A 89 10.39 -19.11 -12.94
C GLY A 89 11.20 -20.13 -12.13
N SER A 90 12.30 -20.61 -12.70
CA SER A 90 13.24 -21.52 -12.01
C SER A 90 13.88 -20.85 -10.81
N MET A 91 14.35 -19.62 -10.96
CA MET A 91 14.99 -18.85 -9.90
C MET A 91 14.02 -18.51 -8.77
N ALA A 92 12.81 -18.07 -9.10
CA ALA A 92 11.77 -17.76 -8.11
C ALA A 92 11.34 -19.01 -7.33
N GLY A 93 11.19 -20.16 -8.00
CA GLY A 93 10.91 -21.44 -7.34
C GLY A 93 12.05 -21.86 -6.40
N ALA A 94 13.30 -21.75 -6.86
CA ALA A 94 14.47 -22.05 -6.04
C ALA A 94 14.54 -21.15 -4.79
N LEU A 95 14.38 -19.84 -4.94
CA LEU A 95 14.39 -18.88 -3.83
C LEU A 95 13.22 -19.10 -2.86
N GLY A 96 12.02 -19.37 -3.38
CA GLY A 96 10.84 -19.66 -2.57
C GLY A 96 10.97 -20.95 -1.74
N SER A 97 11.77 -21.91 -2.21
CA SER A 97 12.06 -23.14 -1.47
C SER A 97 13.08 -22.99 -0.34
N LEU A 98 13.80 -21.85 -0.28
CA LEU A 98 14.78 -21.60 0.76
C LEU A 98 14.09 -21.39 2.10
N ARG A 99 14.41 -22.23 3.09
CA ARG A 99 14.06 -21.96 4.48
C ARG A 99 15.18 -21.17 5.13
N ALA A 100 14.90 -19.91 5.45
CA ALA A 100 15.80 -19.11 6.26
C ALA A 100 16.01 -19.79 7.64
N PRO A 101 17.25 -19.92 8.11
CA PRO A 101 17.53 -20.32 9.50
C PRO A 101 16.83 -19.38 10.48
N ALA A 102 16.36 -19.91 11.62
CA ALA A 102 15.61 -19.14 12.61
C ALA A 102 16.41 -17.92 13.12
N GLU A 103 17.73 -18.05 13.17
CA GLU A 103 18.67 -17.06 13.70
C GLU A 103 19.11 -16.04 12.64
N LEU A 104 18.69 -16.20 11.36
CA LEU A 104 19.17 -15.35 10.27
C LEU A 104 18.82 -13.88 10.49
N ARG A 105 17.60 -13.61 10.99
CA ARG A 105 17.13 -12.25 11.27
C ARG A 105 18.02 -11.56 12.31
N GLU A 106 18.32 -12.24 13.41
CA GLU A 106 19.16 -11.70 14.49
C GLU A 106 20.58 -11.41 13.99
N ARG A 107 21.13 -12.30 13.16
CA ARG A 107 22.46 -12.12 12.57
C ARG A 107 22.54 -10.95 11.59
N VAL A 108 21.49 -10.71 10.80
CA VAL A 108 21.43 -9.56 9.89
C VAL A 108 21.34 -8.24 10.67
N LEU A 109 20.52 -8.20 11.72
CA LEU A 109 20.37 -7.01 12.56
C LEU A 109 21.64 -6.65 13.34
N VAL A 110 22.47 -7.64 13.70
CA VAL A 110 23.78 -7.40 14.33
C VAL A 110 24.85 -6.94 13.33
N ALA A 111 24.67 -7.25 12.03
CA ALA A 111 25.62 -6.92 10.98
C ALA A 111 25.37 -5.56 10.30
N MET A 112 24.23 -4.92 10.57
CA MET A 112 23.86 -3.56 10.12
C MET A 112 24.23 -2.52 11.17
#